data_AF-A0A7V5N1I4-F1
#
_entry.id   AF-A0A7V5N1I4-F1
#
_cell.length_a   1.000
_cell.length_b   1.000
_cell.length_c   1.000
_cell.angle_alpha   90.00
_cell.angle_beta   90.00
_cell.angle_gamma   90.00
#
_symmetry.space_group_name_H-M   'P 1'
#
loop_
_entity.id
_entity.type
_entity.pdbx_description
1 polymer ?
#
loop_
_entity_poly.entity_id
_entity_poly.type
_entity_poly.pdbx_seq_one_letter_code
_entity_poly.pdbx_strand_id
1 'polypeptide(L)'
;ATFKNKEGIVMMDFHRCIGCRFCMAACPFGARSFNWFDPRPYVKKVNPEYPTRMKGVVEKCLFCYERLAQGKIPACVEACPEKALIFGDLADENSEVSKILKERVALRRKAELGTHPSVFYLID
;
A
#
# COMPACT_ATOMS: atom_id res chain seq x y z
N ALA A 1 8.50 9.52 9.88
CA ALA A 1 7.56 9.58 8.75
C ALA A 1 6.97 8.20 8.42
N THR A 2 7.78 7.17 8.16
CA THR A 2 7.28 5.81 7.93
C THR A 2 7.32 4.98 9.21
N PHE A 3 6.30 4.17 9.47
CA PHE A 3 6.24 3.20 10.58
C PHE A 3 5.31 2.04 10.21
N LYS A 4 5.32 0.92 10.95
CA LYS A 4 4.36 -0.18 10.76
C LYS A 4 3.22 -0.03 11.79
N ASN A 5 1.97 -0.07 11.34
CA ASN A 5 0.81 -0.03 12.25
C ASN A 5 0.56 -1.41 12.89
N LYS A 6 -0.44 -1.51 13.78
CA LYS A 6 -0.79 -2.77 14.48
C LYS A 6 -1.29 -3.86 13.53
N GLU A 7 -1.97 -3.49 12.45
CA GLU A 7 -2.46 -4.39 11.40
C GLU A 7 -1.33 -4.83 10.44
N GLY A 8 -0.12 -4.31 10.62
CA GLY A 8 1.05 -4.64 9.83
C GLY A 8 1.23 -3.85 8.53
N ILE A 9 0.34 -2.90 8.24
CA ILE A 9 0.47 -1.95 7.14
C ILE A 9 1.62 -0.97 7.45
N VAL A 10 2.54 -0.83 6.50
CA VAL A 10 3.56 0.22 6.57
C VAL A 10 2.87 1.55 6.29
N MET A 11 2.76 2.43 7.28
CA MET A 11 2.14 3.74 7.16
C MET A 11 3.13 4.81 6.71
N MET A 12 2.59 5.91 6.17
CA MET A 12 3.36 7.10 5.79
C MET A 12 2.65 8.34 6.34
N ASP A 13 3.28 8.98 7.31
CA ASP A 13 2.87 10.29 7.81
C ASP A 13 3.48 11.39 6.93
N PHE A 14 2.62 12.11 6.22
CA PHE A 14 3.02 13.18 5.31
C PHE A 14 3.51 14.43 6.05
N HIS A 15 2.99 14.73 7.24
CA HIS A 15 3.39 15.90 8.03
C HIS A 15 4.77 15.73 8.65
N ARG A 16 5.13 14.49 9.02
CA ARG A 16 6.47 14.15 9.53
C ARG A 16 7.51 13.92 8.42
N CYS A 17 7.13 13.98 7.15
CA CYS A 17 8.06 13.75 6.04
C CYS A 17 8.85 15.01 5.71
N ILE A 18 10.18 14.95 5.89
CA ILE A 18 11.10 16.06 5.56
C ILE A 18 11.63 16.02 4.12
N GLY A 19 11.18 15.07 3.30
CA GLY A 19 11.58 14.99 1.89
C GLY A 19 13.03 14.55 1.61
N CYS A 20 13.72 13.91 2.55
CA CYS A 20 15.12 13.47 2.38
C CYS A 20 15.32 12.31 1.39
N ARG A 21 14.24 11.62 0.98
CA ARG A 21 14.22 10.53 -0.03
C ARG A 21 15.05 9.29 0.28
N PHE A 22 15.72 9.17 1.42
CA PHE A 22 16.41 7.92 1.80
C PHE A 22 15.47 6.70 1.83
N CYS A 23 14.20 6.90 2.17
CA CYS A 23 13.20 5.82 2.11
C CYS A 23 12.95 5.30 0.68
N MET A 24 13.13 6.14 -0.35
CA MET A 24 13.02 5.72 -1.74
C MET A 24 14.24 4.89 -2.15
N ALA A 25 15.44 5.35 -1.80
CA ALA A 25 16.68 4.62 -2.06
C ALA A 25 16.71 3.26 -1.35
N ALA A 26 16.19 3.18 -0.13
CA ALA A 26 16.13 1.95 0.64
C ALA A 26 15.06 0.95 0.13
N CYS A 27 14.07 1.39 -0.65
CA CYS A 27 12.98 0.51 -1.08
C CYS A 27 13.40 -0.32 -2.31
N PRO A 28 13.53 -1.66 -2.19
CA PRO A 28 14.03 -2.47 -3.30
C PRO A 28 13.01 -2.64 -4.44
N PHE A 29 11.77 -2.20 -4.22
CA PHE A 29 10.65 -2.31 -5.15
C PHE A 29 10.39 -1.03 -5.94
N GLY A 30 11.05 0.08 -5.60
CA GLY A 30 10.75 1.38 -6.20
C GLY A 30 9.30 1.87 -5.96
N ALA A 31 8.63 1.34 -4.93
CA ALA A 31 7.20 1.56 -4.67
C ALA A 31 6.91 2.87 -3.91
N ARG A 32 7.81 3.85 -3.99
CA ARG A 32 7.70 5.16 -3.34
C ARG A 32 7.91 6.25 -4.36
N SER A 33 7.02 7.24 -4.35
CA SER A 33 7.03 8.37 -5.28
C SER A 33 7.25 9.67 -4.52
N PHE A 34 7.98 10.61 -5.10
CA PHE A 34 8.20 11.93 -4.49
C PHE A 34 7.32 12.99 -5.14
N ASN A 35 6.64 13.80 -4.34
CA ASN A 35 5.84 14.92 -4.82
C ASN A 35 6.74 16.14 -5.09
N TRP A 36 7.16 16.30 -6.35
CA TRP A 36 8.01 17.41 -6.80
C TRP A 36 7.25 18.75 -6.90
N PHE A 37 5.98 18.67 -7.28
CA PHE A 37 5.07 19.80 -7.41
C PHE A 37 3.97 19.68 -6.37
N ASP A 38 3.26 20.78 -6.09
CA ASP A 38 2.09 20.73 -5.23
C ASP A 38 0.94 20.02 -5.97
N PRO A 39 0.44 18.87 -5.49
CA PRO A 39 -0.64 18.16 -6.16
C PRO A 39 -2.01 18.82 -5.94
N ARG A 40 -2.19 19.65 -4.90
CA ARG A 40 -3.49 20.16 -4.47
C ARG A 40 -4.27 20.92 -5.57
N PRO A 41 -3.64 21.79 -6.39
CA PRO A 41 -4.35 22.47 -7.48
C PRO A 41 -4.94 21.53 -8.54
N TYR A 42 -4.43 20.31 -8.64
CA TYR A 42 -4.85 19.33 -9.65
C TYR A 42 -5.90 18.33 -9.11
N VAL A 43 -6.28 18.43 -7.83
CA VAL A 43 -7.27 17.56 -7.21
C VAL A 43 -8.67 18.15 -7.39
N LYS A 44 -9.46 17.58 -8.30
CA LYS A 44 -10.84 18.04 -8.59
C LYS A 44 -11.81 17.84 -7.42
N LYS A 45 -11.64 16.77 -6.65
CA LYS A 45 -12.48 16.41 -5.49
C LYS A 45 -11.58 16.06 -4.32
N VAL A 46 -11.63 16.87 -3.27
CA VAL A 46 -10.84 16.67 -2.05
C VAL A 46 -11.68 15.84 -1.08
N ASN A 47 -11.07 14.78 -0.52
CA ASN A 47 -11.65 14.04 0.60
C ASN A 47 -11.12 14.65 1.91
N PRO A 48 -11.97 15.27 2.77
CA PRO A 48 -11.54 15.84 4.04
C PRO A 48 -10.96 14.82 5.01
N GLU A 49 -11.43 13.56 4.96
CA GLU A 49 -11.02 12.48 5.86
C GLU A 49 -9.65 11.89 5.52
N TYR A 50 -9.10 12.23 4.35
CA TYR A 50 -7.81 11.71 3.92
C TYR A 50 -6.80 12.85 3.76
N PRO A 51 -5.62 12.77 4.40
CA PRO A 51 -4.65 13.85 4.33
C PRO A 51 -4.14 14.03 2.89
N THR A 52 -4.39 15.21 2.33
CA THR A 52 -3.86 15.58 1.02
C THR A 52 -2.37 15.83 1.11
N ARG A 53 -1.62 15.28 0.14
CA ARG A 53 -0.17 15.46 0.06
C ARG A 53 0.19 16.93 -0.19
N MET A 54 1.45 17.25 0.06
CA MET A 54 2.04 18.57 -0.20
C MET A 54 3.33 18.41 -0.98
N LYS A 55 3.81 19.51 -1.58
CA LYS A 55 5.12 19.54 -2.23
C LYS A 55 6.20 19.11 -1.23
N GLY A 56 7.12 18.26 -1.68
CA GLY A 56 8.28 17.86 -0.88
C GLY A 56 8.10 16.56 -0.07
N VAL A 57 6.94 15.91 -0.13
CA VAL A 57 6.69 14.66 0.62
C VAL A 57 6.76 13.43 -0.27
N VAL A 58 7.25 12.33 0.30
CA VAL A 58 7.20 11.01 -0.33
C VAL A 58 5.85 10.36 -0.06
N GLU A 59 5.30 9.71 -1.06
CA GLU A 59 4.07 8.92 -0.99
C GLU A 59 4.32 7.46 -1.39
N LYS A 60 3.36 6.61 -1.04
CA LYS A 60 3.31 5.19 -1.39
C LYS A 60 1.89 4.67 -1.27
N CYS A 61 1.65 3.45 -1.75
CA CYS A 61 0.42 2.73 -1.45
C CYS A 61 0.31 2.46 0.07
N LEU A 62 -0.84 2.77 0.67
CA LEU A 62 -1.15 2.53 2.10
C LEU A 62 -2.26 1.48 2.27
N PHE A 63 -2.48 0.65 1.25
CA PHE A 63 -3.61 -0.29 1.18
C PHE A 63 -4.97 0.34 1.48
N CYS A 64 -5.14 1.62 1.13
CA CYS A 64 -6.35 2.38 1.40
C CYS A 64 -6.79 2.28 2.87
N TYR A 65 -5.86 2.47 3.81
CA TYR A 65 -6.11 2.41 5.26
C TYR A 65 -7.38 3.18 5.68
N GLU A 66 -7.63 4.34 5.07
CA GLU A 66 -8.83 5.15 5.30
C GLU A 66 -10.14 4.43 4.94
N ARG A 67 -10.11 3.58 3.93
CA ARG A 67 -11.26 2.76 3.50
C ARG A 67 -11.40 1.52 4.39
N LEU A 68 -10.28 0.89 4.74
CA LEU A 68 -10.26 -0.25 5.67
C LEU A 68 -10.85 0.13 7.04
N ALA A 69 -10.54 1.34 7.53
CA ALA A 69 -11.11 1.87 8.77
C ALA A 69 -12.66 1.99 8.73
N GLN A 70 -13.25 2.09 7.53
CA GLN A 70 -14.70 2.13 7.31
C GLN A 70 -15.29 0.75 6.98
N GLY A 71 -14.51 -0.34 7.07
CA GLY A 71 -14.92 -1.68 6.66
C GLY A 71 -15.04 -1.88 5.15
N LYS A 72 -14.51 -0.96 4.33
CA LYS A 72 -14.52 -1.06 2.86
C LYS A 72 -13.22 -1.68 2.35
N ILE A 73 -13.30 -2.38 1.22
CA ILE A 73 -12.11 -2.91 0.54
C ILE A 73 -11.29 -1.81 -0.15
N PRO A 74 -10.00 -2.04 -0.43
CA PRO A 74 -9.16 -1.08 -1.14
C PRO A 74 -9.72 -0.73 -2.53
N ALA A 75 -9.54 0.54 -2.93
CA ALA A 75 -10.12 1.05 -4.18
C ALA A 75 -9.60 0.32 -5.44
N CYS A 76 -8.34 -0.11 -5.45
CA CYS A 76 -7.79 -0.88 -6.57
C CYS A 76 -8.42 -2.26 -6.73
N VAL A 77 -8.80 -2.90 -5.61
CA VAL A 77 -9.47 -4.21 -5.59
C VAL A 77 -10.91 -4.06 -6.06
N GLU A 78 -11.62 -3.06 -5.53
CA GLU A 78 -13.01 -2.76 -5.92
C GLU A 78 -13.13 -2.39 -7.40
N ALA A 79 -12.16 -1.65 -7.94
CA ALA A 79 -12.19 -1.19 -9.33
C ALA A 79 -11.81 -2.25 -10.37
N CYS A 80 -11.29 -3.42 -9.96
CA CYS A 80 -10.80 -4.44 -10.89
C CYS A 80 -11.94 -5.40 -11.29
N PRO A 81 -12.49 -5.32 -12.53
CA PRO A 81 -13.58 -6.20 -12.94
C PRO A 81 -13.15 -7.67 -13.05
N GLU A 82 -11.91 -7.90 -13.50
CA GLU A 82 -11.32 -9.23 -13.66
C GLU A 82 -10.89 -9.89 -12.35
N LYS A 83 -11.04 -9.20 -11.21
CA LYS A 83 -10.63 -9.68 -9.88
C LYS A 83 -9.18 -10.17 -9.80
N ALA A 84 -8.29 -9.54 -10.57
CA ALA A 84 -6.85 -9.84 -10.55
C ALA A 84 -6.17 -9.45 -9.23
N LEU A 85 -6.81 -8.56 -8.45
CA LEU A 85 -6.35 -8.14 -7.14
C LEU A 85 -7.29 -8.70 -6.08
N ILE A 86 -6.70 -9.36 -5.08
CA ILE A 86 -7.42 -9.95 -3.96
C ILE A 86 -6.79 -9.42 -2.68
N PHE A 87 -7.62 -9.00 -1.73
CA PHE A 87 -7.16 -8.38 -0.49
C PHE A 87 -7.90 -8.98 0.70
N GLY A 88 -7.19 -9.19 1.79
CA GLY A 88 -7.70 -9.83 2.99
C GLY A 88 -6.64 -9.87 4.09
N ASP A 89 -7.08 -10.30 5.28
CA ASP A 89 -6.19 -10.47 6.43
C ASP A 89 -5.39 -11.77 6.29
N LEU A 90 -4.06 -11.67 6.36
CA LEU A 90 -3.15 -12.81 6.31
C LEU A 90 -3.12 -13.60 7.63
N ALA A 91 -3.56 -13.01 8.74
CA ALA A 91 -3.65 -13.67 10.03
C ALA A 91 -4.93 -14.50 10.18
N ASP A 92 -5.99 -14.15 9.46
CA ASP A 92 -7.23 -14.93 9.41
C ASP A 92 -7.12 -16.07 8.39
N GLU A 93 -7.16 -17.31 8.87
CA GLU A 93 -7.11 -18.50 8.02
C GLU A 93 -8.33 -18.67 7.12
N ASN A 94 -9.46 -18.05 7.48
CA ASN A 94 -10.69 -18.12 6.70
C ASN A 94 -10.77 -17.05 5.61
N SER A 95 -9.83 -16.09 5.59
CA SER A 95 -9.78 -15.04 4.57
C SER A 95 -9.55 -15.62 3.18
N GLU A 96 -10.10 -14.94 2.17
CA GLU A 96 -9.96 -15.35 0.77
C GLU A 96 -8.48 -15.46 0.35
N VAL A 97 -7.65 -14.51 0.81
CA VAL A 97 -6.20 -14.52 0.54
C VAL A 97 -5.53 -15.73 1.17
N SER A 98 -5.83 -16.06 2.43
CA SER A 98 -5.24 -17.22 3.12
C SER A 98 -5.60 -18.54 2.45
N LYS A 99 -6.84 -18.67 1.94
CA LYS A 99 -7.28 -19.86 1.18
C LYS A 99 -6.53 -19.98 -0.14
N ILE A 100 -6.44 -18.90 -0.91
CA ILE A 100 -5.74 -18.91 -2.21
C ILE A 100 -4.26 -19.21 -2.06
N LEU A 101 -3.61 -18.69 -1.02
CA LEU A 101 -2.19 -18.99 -0.74
C LEU A 101 -1.94 -20.44 -0.30
N LYS A 102 -2.96 -21.16 0.19
CA LYS A 102 -2.89 -22.60 0.50
C LYS A 102 -3.11 -23.45 -0.76
N GLU A 103 -3.95 -22.99 -1.69
CA GLU A 103 -4.35 -23.75 -2.88
C GLU A 103 -3.43 -23.53 -4.10
N ARG A 104 -2.86 -22.34 -4.25
CA ARG A 104 -2.09 -21.93 -5.43
C ARG A 104 -0.64 -21.59 -5.09
N VAL A 105 0.24 -21.77 -6.08
CA VAL A 105 1.64 -21.36 -5.96
C VAL A 105 1.73 -19.84 -6.06
N ALA A 106 2.34 -19.22 -5.04
CA ALA A 106 2.51 -17.79 -4.98
C ALA A 106 3.98 -17.39 -4.78
N LEU A 107 4.42 -16.37 -5.51
CA LEU A 107 5.74 -15.78 -5.38
C LEU A 107 5.68 -14.45 -4.63
N ARG A 108 6.74 -14.20 -3.86
CA ARG A 108 7.06 -12.86 -3.37
C ARG A 108 8.22 -12.31 -4.18
N ARG A 109 8.09 -11.06 -4.64
CA ARG A 109 9.18 -10.39 -5.35
C ARG A 109 10.37 -10.20 -4.42
N LYS A 110 11.57 -10.43 -4.94
CA LYS A 110 12.86 -10.23 -4.25
C LYS A 110 12.93 -10.92 -2.88
N ALA A 111 12.50 -12.18 -2.81
CA ALA A 111 12.46 -12.95 -1.57
C ALA A 111 13.84 -13.07 -0.90
N GLU A 112 14.91 -13.07 -1.71
CA GLU A 112 16.31 -13.12 -1.29
C GLU A 112 16.74 -11.94 -0.39
N LEU A 113 16.02 -10.82 -0.42
CA LEU A 113 16.33 -9.65 0.41
C LEU A 113 15.77 -9.74 1.84
N GLY A 114 15.02 -10.80 2.18
CA GLY A 114 14.50 -11.00 3.53
C GLY A 114 13.50 -9.94 4.01
N THR A 115 12.93 -9.13 3.10
CA THR A 115 11.99 -8.05 3.47
C THR A 115 10.58 -8.54 3.78
N HIS A 116 10.29 -9.83 3.54
CA HIS A 116 8.99 -10.49 3.76
C HIS A 116 7.77 -9.62 3.36
N PRO A 117 7.65 -9.22 2.07
CA PRO A 117 6.53 -8.38 1.64
C PRO A 117 5.19 -9.12 1.78
N SER A 118 4.12 -8.36 2.06
CA SER A 118 2.75 -8.85 2.20
C SER A 118 1.97 -8.91 0.87
N VAL A 119 2.64 -8.67 -0.26
CA VAL A 119 2.05 -8.78 -1.60
C VAL A 119 2.60 -10.03 -2.26
N PHE A 120 1.69 -10.87 -2.72
CA PHE A 120 1.97 -12.14 -3.36
C PHE A 120 1.50 -12.09 -4.82
N TYR A 121 2.26 -12.73 -5.71
CA TYR A 121 1.94 -12.85 -7.12
C TYR A 121 1.64 -14.33 -7.39
N LEU A 122 0.45 -14.61 -7.91
CA LEU A 122 0.07 -15.98 -8.28
C LEU A 122 0.77 -16.33 -9.60
N ILE A 123 1.34 -17.54 -9.66
CA ILE A 123 1.79 -18.12 -10.92
C ILE A 123 0.73 -19.14 -11.33
N ASP A 124 0.29 -19.08 -12.58
CA ASP A 124 -0.48 -20.14 -13.22
C ASP A 124 0.46 -21.08 -14.00
#